data_AF-A0AB33E219-F1
#
_entry.id   AF-A0AB33E219-F1
#
_cell.length_a   1.000
_cell.length_b   1.000
_cell.length_c   1.000
_cell.angle_alpha   90.00
_cell.angle_beta   90.00
_cell.angle_gamma   90.00
#
_symmetry.space_group_name_H-M   'P 1'
#
loop_
_entity.id
_entity.type
_entity.pdbx_description
1 polymer ?
#
loop_
_entity_poly.entity_id
_entity_poly.type
_entity_poly.pdbx_seq_one_letter_code
_entity_poly.pdbx_strand_id
1 'polypeptide(L)'
;MPAPSFSLRSTMVLWLYAAAIVHVLAGLTLTWAGHSGLLDGYLHTLELAFWGADAVPAAGHEQQVWWLALFGATLQSYSLYMLALVHLGNRLKAPAIWGWLMAGVLLWAPQDMWLSAQKQVWSHLWLDGFALLVLLPPLVWLLRHDRRKSPPER
;
A
#
# COMPACT_ATOMS: atom_id res chain seq x y z
N MET A 1 -7.60 -37.38 1.53
CA MET A 1 -8.56 -36.30 1.26
C MET A 1 -8.06 -35.51 0.06
N PRO A 2 -8.87 -35.24 -0.97
CA PRO A 2 -8.44 -34.34 -2.04
C PRO A 2 -8.22 -32.94 -1.47
N ALA A 3 -7.12 -32.29 -1.86
CA ALA A 3 -6.83 -30.93 -1.44
C ALA A 3 -7.95 -29.98 -1.91
N PRO A 4 -8.40 -29.01 -1.09
CA PRO A 4 -9.40 -28.05 -1.52
C PRO A 4 -8.91 -27.31 -2.77
N SER A 5 -9.68 -27.37 -3.86
CA SER A 5 -9.39 -26.62 -5.08
C SER A 5 -9.88 -25.18 -4.90
N PHE A 6 -8.96 -24.24 -4.69
CA PHE A 6 -9.31 -22.84 -4.67
C PHE A 6 -9.63 -22.35 -6.08
N SER A 7 -10.79 -21.70 -6.24
CA SER A 7 -11.05 -20.97 -7.49
C SER A 7 -10.07 -19.80 -7.62
N LEU A 8 -9.68 -19.46 -8.86
CA LEU A 8 -8.79 -18.32 -9.12
C LEU A 8 -9.30 -17.03 -8.47
N ARG A 9 -10.63 -16.81 -8.46
CA ARG A 9 -11.25 -15.67 -7.77
C ARG A 9 -10.96 -15.67 -6.28
N SER A 10 -11.10 -16.82 -5.62
CA SER A 10 -10.81 -16.96 -4.20
C SER A 10 -9.34 -16.66 -3.89
N THR A 11 -8.43 -17.13 -4.75
CA THR A 11 -7.00 -16.85 -4.61
C THR A 11 -6.69 -15.36 -4.75
N MET A 12 -7.29 -14.68 -5.74
CA MET A 12 -7.10 -13.23 -5.94
C MET A 12 -7.65 -12.41 -4.76
N VAL A 13 -8.79 -12.80 -4.20
CA VAL A 13 -9.35 -12.15 -3.01
C VAL A 13 -8.47 -12.39 -1.78
N LEU A 14 -8.01 -13.64 -1.57
CA LEU A 14 -7.12 -13.97 -0.46
C LEU A 14 -5.80 -13.19 -0.56
N TRP A 15 -5.27 -13.04 -1.77
CA TRP A 15 -4.09 -12.22 -2.04
C TRP A 15 -4.31 -10.76 -1.65
N LEU A 16 -5.45 -10.16 -2.00
CA LEU A 16 -5.78 -8.78 -1.63
C LEU A 16 -5.97 -8.60 -0.12
N TYR A 17 -6.51 -9.60 0.58
CA TYR A 17 -6.53 -9.59 2.05
C TYR A 17 -5.12 -9.63 2.63
N ALA A 18 -4.26 -10.52 2.13
CA ALA A 18 -2.87 -10.61 2.58
C ALA A 18 -2.14 -9.27 2.34
N ALA A 19 -2.29 -8.68 1.16
CA ALA A 19 -1.73 -7.37 0.85
C ALA A 19 -2.22 -6.29 1.83
N ALA A 20 -3.53 -6.21 2.09
CA ALA A 20 -4.08 -5.22 3.01
C ALA A 20 -3.58 -5.42 4.46
N ILE A 21 -3.43 -6.67 4.91
CA ILE A 21 -2.84 -6.99 6.22
C ILE A 21 -1.37 -6.54 6.28
N VAL A 22 -0.58 -6.79 5.22
CA VAL A 22 0.80 -6.30 5.14
C VAL A 22 0.84 -4.78 5.27
N HIS A 23 -0.08 -4.04 4.65
CA HIS A 23 -0.12 -2.59 4.79
C HIS A 23 -0.51 -2.14 6.22
N VAL A 24 -1.42 -2.86 6.90
CA VAL A 24 -1.69 -2.61 8.33
C VAL A 24 -0.43 -2.81 9.17
N LEU A 25 0.28 -3.92 8.97
CA LEU A 25 1.51 -4.23 9.70
C LEU A 25 2.60 -3.21 9.41
N ALA A 26 2.80 -2.84 8.14
CA ALA A 26 3.71 -1.79 7.75
C ALA A 26 3.35 -0.45 8.42
N GLY A 27 2.07 -0.06 8.39
CA GLY A 27 1.60 1.16 9.07
C GLY A 27 1.89 1.15 10.57
N LEU A 28 1.66 0.02 11.25
CA LEU A 28 2.00 -0.15 12.66
C LEU A 28 3.51 -0.02 12.90
N THR A 29 4.33 -0.68 12.06
CA THR A 29 5.79 -0.59 12.15
C THR A 29 6.26 0.85 11.95
N LEU A 30 5.79 1.56 10.92
CA LEU A 30 6.17 2.95 10.66
C LEU A 30 5.74 3.88 11.80
N THR A 31 4.60 3.60 12.44
CA THR A 31 4.07 4.42 13.55
C THR A 31 4.91 4.30 14.82
N TRP A 32 5.35 3.10 15.15
CA TRP A 32 5.89 2.81 16.48
C TRP A 32 7.38 2.45 16.50
N ALA A 33 7.95 1.99 15.39
CA ALA A 33 9.33 1.50 15.33
C ALA A 33 10.35 2.60 14.96
N GLY A 34 9.92 3.85 14.74
CA GLY A 34 10.84 4.93 14.33
C GLY A 34 11.97 5.21 15.32
N HIS A 35 11.77 4.94 16.61
CA HIS A 35 12.80 5.12 17.66
C HIS A 35 13.51 3.81 18.06
N SER A 36 13.19 2.67 17.45
CA SER A 36 13.70 1.36 17.90
C SER A 36 15.01 0.94 17.26
N GLY A 37 15.54 1.72 16.32
CA GLY A 37 16.69 1.37 15.49
C GLY A 37 16.34 0.55 14.24
N LEU A 38 15.11 0.01 14.15
CA LEU A 38 14.70 -0.87 13.04
C LEU A 38 14.71 -0.16 11.69
N LEU A 39 14.46 1.15 11.69
CA LEU A 39 14.29 1.97 10.48
C LEU A 39 15.48 2.92 10.25
N ASP A 40 16.57 2.79 11.00
CA ASP A 40 17.71 3.71 10.94
C ASP A 40 18.34 3.77 9.55
N GLY A 41 18.51 2.62 8.88
CA GLY A 41 19.05 2.62 7.51
C GLY A 41 18.14 3.35 6.51
N TYR A 42 16.82 3.27 6.71
CA TYR A 42 15.85 3.99 5.89
C TYR A 42 15.86 5.48 6.20
N LEU A 43 15.79 5.86 7.48
CA LEU A 43 15.88 7.26 7.93
C LEU A 43 17.19 7.91 7.47
N HIS A 44 18.31 7.21 7.60
CA HIS A 44 19.61 7.68 7.12
C HIS A 44 19.62 7.95 5.61
N THR A 45 18.95 7.12 4.81
CA THR A 45 18.82 7.35 3.36
C THR A 45 18.03 8.62 3.07
N LEU A 46 16.97 8.89 3.84
CA LEU A 46 16.18 10.11 3.70
C LEU A 46 16.98 11.34 4.15
N GLU A 47 17.67 11.25 5.28
CA GLU A 47 18.57 12.28 5.78
C GLU A 47 19.61 12.67 4.74
N LEU A 48 20.32 11.69 4.15
CA LEU A 48 21.28 11.95 3.08
C LEU A 48 20.63 12.63 1.85
N ALA A 49 19.40 12.27 1.50
CA ALA A 49 18.71 12.85 0.35
C ALA A 49 18.36 14.34 0.52
N PHE A 50 18.18 14.79 1.76
CA PHE A 50 17.76 16.17 2.05
C PHE A 50 18.88 17.04 2.64
N TRP A 51 19.80 16.46 3.40
CA TRP A 51 20.93 17.14 4.06
C TRP A 51 22.29 16.80 3.44
N GLY A 52 22.37 15.86 2.50
CA GLY A 52 23.64 15.46 1.89
C GLY A 52 24.58 14.81 2.90
N ALA A 53 25.89 15.04 2.74
CA ALA A 53 26.90 14.55 3.67
C ALA A 53 27.06 15.44 4.92
N ASP A 54 26.26 16.50 5.04
CA ASP A 54 26.33 17.40 6.19
C ASP A 54 25.72 16.74 7.43
N ALA A 55 26.12 17.22 8.61
CA ALA A 55 25.56 16.72 9.87
C ALA A 55 24.07 17.06 9.96
N VAL A 56 23.23 16.04 10.06
CA VAL A 56 21.78 16.21 10.28
C VAL A 56 21.58 16.84 11.67
N PRO A 57 20.91 18.00 11.78
CA PRO A 57 20.54 18.54 13.08
C PRO A 57 19.66 17.54 13.83
N ALA A 58 19.86 17.38 15.15
CA ALA A 58 19.08 16.42 15.96
C ALA A 58 17.55 16.64 15.81
N ALA A 59 17.11 17.90 15.79
CA ALA A 59 15.70 18.24 15.55
C ALA A 59 15.20 17.81 14.15
N GLY A 60 16.08 17.77 13.15
CA GLY A 60 15.76 17.28 11.81
C GLY A 60 15.50 15.78 11.80
N HIS A 61 16.32 15.01 12.53
CA HIS A 61 16.10 13.57 12.72
C HIS A 61 14.77 13.31 13.46
N GLU A 62 14.54 13.97 14.59
CA GLU A 62 13.29 13.85 15.36
C GLU A 62 12.06 14.19 14.50
N GLN A 63 12.16 15.24 13.67
CA GLN A 63 11.11 15.60 12.73
C GLN A 63 10.86 14.50 11.69
N GLN A 64 11.89 13.84 11.15
CA GLN A 64 11.70 12.73 10.22
C GLN A 64 11.02 11.53 10.88
N VAL A 65 11.44 11.17 12.09
CA VAL A 65 10.80 10.11 12.87
C VAL A 65 9.33 10.44 13.15
N TRP A 66 9.02 11.69 13.48
CA TRP A 66 7.65 12.15 13.66
C TRP A 66 6.82 12.06 12.37
N TRP A 67 7.36 12.49 11.23
CA TRP A 67 6.69 12.37 9.93
C TRP A 67 6.43 10.92 9.55
N LEU A 68 7.40 10.04 9.80
CA LEU A 68 7.26 8.62 9.56
C LEU A 68 6.12 8.02 10.39
N ALA A 69 6.01 8.44 11.65
CA ALA A 69 4.96 7.98 12.53
C ALA A 69 3.57 8.46 12.07
N LEU A 70 3.47 9.73 11.65
CA LEU A 70 2.23 10.31 11.13
C LEU A 70 1.78 9.63 9.83
N PHE A 71 2.72 9.34 8.93
CA PHE A 71 2.45 8.57 7.71
C PHE A 71 2.00 7.15 8.05
N GLY A 72 2.67 6.48 9.00
CA GLY A 72 2.28 5.17 9.49
C GLY A 72 0.85 5.12 10.00
N ALA A 73 0.43 6.11 10.80
CA ALA A 73 -0.94 6.20 11.30
C ALA A 73 -1.97 6.38 10.17
N THR A 74 -1.62 7.16 9.15
CA THR A 74 -2.44 7.36 7.93
C THR A 74 -2.56 6.05 7.14
N LEU A 75 -1.45 5.33 6.96
CA LEU A 75 -1.40 4.06 6.28
C LEU A 75 -2.26 3.00 6.98
N GLN A 76 -2.30 2.99 8.32
CA GLN A 76 -3.18 2.10 9.07
C GLN A 76 -4.66 2.33 8.74
N SER A 77 -5.11 3.60 8.74
CA SER A 77 -6.49 3.94 8.39
C SER A 77 -6.84 3.56 6.95
N TYR A 78 -5.95 3.88 6.01
CA TYR A 78 -6.11 3.49 4.60
C TYR A 78 -6.21 1.97 4.43
N SER A 79 -5.36 1.22 5.13
CA SER A 79 -5.34 -0.24 5.08
C SER A 79 -6.60 -0.88 5.69
N LEU A 80 -7.17 -0.26 6.72
CA LEU A 80 -8.45 -0.69 7.28
C LEU A 80 -9.58 -0.52 6.25
N TYR A 81 -9.62 0.61 5.54
CA TYR A 81 -10.59 0.80 4.46
C TYR A 81 -10.34 -0.14 3.28
N MET A 82 -9.08 -0.43 2.96
CA MET A 82 -8.72 -1.43 1.96
C MET A 82 -9.26 -2.81 2.36
N LEU A 83 -9.08 -3.25 3.61
CA LEU A 83 -9.64 -4.50 4.13
C LEU A 83 -11.17 -4.53 4.01
N ALA A 84 -11.84 -3.44 4.40
CA ALA A 84 -13.29 -3.32 4.29
C ALA A 84 -13.76 -3.43 2.83
N LEU A 85 -13.10 -2.74 1.90
CA LEU A 85 -13.43 -2.82 0.47
C LEU A 85 -13.15 -4.20 -0.12
N VAL A 86 -12.04 -4.86 0.23
CA VAL A 86 -11.78 -6.24 -0.20
C VAL A 86 -12.87 -7.18 0.33
N HIS A 87 -13.29 -6.98 1.59
CA HIS A 87 -14.38 -7.74 2.19
C HIS A 87 -15.71 -7.54 1.46
N LEU A 88 -16.10 -6.28 1.23
CA LEU A 88 -17.32 -5.94 0.51
C LEU A 88 -17.27 -6.44 -0.94
N GLY A 89 -16.14 -6.28 -1.65
CA GLY A 89 -15.95 -6.77 -3.01
C GLY A 89 -16.09 -8.29 -3.09
N ASN A 90 -15.57 -9.02 -2.09
CA ASN A 90 -15.76 -10.45 -2.02
C ASN A 90 -17.23 -10.85 -1.80
N ARG A 91 -17.90 -10.20 -0.84
CA ARG A 91 -19.27 -10.52 -0.42
C ARG A 91 -20.33 -10.13 -1.46
N LEU A 92 -20.25 -8.90 -1.96
CA LEU A 92 -21.24 -8.32 -2.87
C LEU A 92 -20.95 -8.68 -4.33
N LYS A 93 -19.71 -9.06 -4.66
CA LYS A 93 -19.26 -9.29 -6.06
C LYS A 93 -19.54 -8.09 -6.96
N ALA A 94 -19.59 -6.88 -6.37
CA ALA A 94 -19.87 -5.65 -7.07
C ALA A 94 -18.58 -5.15 -7.74
N PRO A 95 -18.52 -5.07 -9.09
CA PRO A 95 -17.28 -4.76 -9.76
C PRO A 95 -16.76 -3.35 -9.48
N ALA A 96 -17.65 -2.41 -9.18
CA ALA A 96 -17.31 -1.04 -8.80
C ALA A 96 -16.36 -0.98 -7.60
N ILE A 97 -16.43 -1.93 -6.67
CA ILE A 97 -15.56 -1.96 -5.48
C ILE A 97 -14.09 -2.18 -5.86
N TRP A 98 -13.83 -3.09 -6.81
CA TRP A 98 -12.48 -3.28 -7.36
C TRP A 98 -12.01 -2.02 -8.11
N GLY A 99 -12.95 -1.35 -8.79
CA GLY A 99 -12.71 -0.05 -9.44
C GLY A 99 -12.26 1.03 -8.45
N TRP A 100 -12.94 1.16 -7.31
CA TRP A 100 -12.59 2.13 -6.27
C TRP A 100 -11.23 1.85 -5.61
N LEU A 101 -10.89 0.58 -5.37
CA LEU A 101 -9.56 0.20 -4.91
C LEU A 101 -8.47 0.62 -5.90
N MET A 102 -8.68 0.36 -7.20
CA MET A 102 -7.74 0.82 -8.23
C MET A 102 -7.66 2.34 -8.32
N ALA A 103 -8.79 3.05 -8.23
CA ALA A 103 -8.82 4.50 -8.28
C ALA A 103 -7.99 5.11 -7.14
N GLY A 104 -8.11 4.59 -5.91
CA GLY A 104 -7.29 5.02 -4.78
C GLY A 104 -5.79 4.80 -5.03
N VAL A 105 -5.42 3.60 -5.47
CA VAL A 105 -4.01 3.24 -5.77
C VAL A 105 -3.43 4.09 -6.90
N LEU A 106 -4.18 4.30 -7.98
CA LEU A 106 -3.76 5.09 -9.15
C LEU A 106 -3.78 6.59 -8.88
N LEU A 107 -4.53 7.07 -7.89
CA LEU A 107 -4.45 8.45 -7.43
C LEU A 107 -3.19 8.65 -6.58
N TRP A 108 -2.92 7.75 -5.64
CA TRP A 108 -1.81 7.87 -4.69
C TRP A 108 -0.43 7.68 -5.37
N ALA A 109 -0.21 6.54 -6.04
CA ALA A 109 1.14 6.13 -6.44
C ALA A 109 1.85 7.13 -7.38
N PRO A 110 1.20 7.74 -8.39
CA PRO A 110 1.88 8.72 -9.24
C PRO A 110 2.37 9.95 -8.49
N GLN A 111 1.61 10.40 -7.48
CA GLN A 111 1.97 11.56 -6.67
C GLN A 111 3.15 11.22 -5.75
N ASP A 112 3.10 10.07 -5.09
CA ASP A 112 4.17 9.60 -4.19
C ASP A 112 5.50 9.40 -4.94
N MET A 113 5.45 8.71 -6.07
CA MET A 113 6.60 8.49 -6.94
C MET A 113 7.16 9.81 -7.49
N TRP A 114 6.29 10.76 -7.88
CA TRP A 114 6.73 12.06 -8.39
C TRP A 114 7.44 12.89 -7.33
N LEU A 115 6.87 12.99 -6.12
CA LEU A 115 7.49 13.71 -5.00
C LEU A 115 8.82 13.06 -4.58
N SER A 116 8.87 11.74 -4.55
CA SER A 116 10.08 10.98 -4.22
C SER A 116 11.19 11.15 -5.26
N ALA A 117 10.83 11.19 -6.55
CA ALA A 117 11.77 11.41 -7.64
C ALA A 117 12.43 12.80 -7.57
N GLN A 118 11.71 13.85 -7.14
CA GLN A 118 12.27 15.19 -6.94
C GLN A 118 13.41 15.22 -5.91
N LYS A 119 13.43 14.27 -4.97
CA LYS A 119 14.45 14.10 -3.94
C LYS A 119 15.37 12.91 -4.19
N GLN A 120 15.28 12.29 -5.37
CA GLN A 120 16.09 11.12 -5.76
C GLN A 120 15.99 9.93 -4.79
N VAL A 121 14.85 9.80 -4.09
CA VAL A 121 14.61 8.69 -3.16
C VAL A 121 14.12 7.47 -3.95
N TRP A 122 15.04 6.78 -4.61
CA TRP A 122 14.72 5.66 -5.52
C TRP A 122 14.05 4.47 -4.82
N SER A 123 14.32 4.27 -3.52
CA SER A 123 13.68 3.21 -2.73
C SER A 123 12.16 3.32 -2.75
N HIS A 124 11.60 4.54 -2.73
CA HIS A 124 10.15 4.76 -2.81
C HIS A 124 9.60 4.34 -4.18
N LEU A 125 10.27 4.71 -5.28
CA LEU A 125 9.84 4.31 -6.62
C LEU A 125 9.81 2.79 -6.78
N TRP A 126 10.79 2.07 -6.20
CA TRP A 126 10.80 0.61 -6.20
C TRP A 126 9.67 0.02 -5.34
N LEU A 127 9.45 0.56 -4.14
CA LEU A 127 8.40 0.10 -3.24
C LEU A 127 7.01 0.34 -3.84
N ASP A 128 6.75 1.53 -4.37
CA ASP A 128 5.49 1.88 -5.01
C ASP A 128 5.26 1.08 -6.29
N GLY A 129 6.29 0.92 -7.11
CA GLY A 129 6.24 0.07 -8.30
C GLY A 129 5.90 -1.38 -7.96
N PHE A 130 6.50 -1.91 -6.89
CA PHE A 130 6.17 -3.25 -6.39
C PHE A 130 4.72 -3.31 -5.87
N ALA A 131 4.26 -2.33 -5.11
CA ALA A 131 2.88 -2.26 -4.64
C ALA A 131 1.88 -2.25 -5.80
N LEU A 132 2.14 -1.46 -6.85
CA LEU A 132 1.33 -1.44 -8.07
C LEU A 132 1.28 -2.81 -8.75
N LEU A 133 2.42 -3.49 -8.89
CA LEU A 133 2.49 -4.83 -9.49
C LEU A 133 1.77 -5.89 -8.66
N VAL A 134 1.76 -5.75 -7.33
CA VAL A 134 1.08 -6.68 -6.41
C VAL A 134 -0.43 -6.44 -6.39
N LEU A 135 -0.88 -5.19 -6.54
CA LEU A 135 -2.29 -4.80 -6.37
C LEU A 135 -3.08 -4.74 -7.68
N LEU A 136 -2.52 -4.18 -8.76
CA LEU A 136 -3.28 -3.93 -9.98
C LEU A 136 -3.71 -5.22 -10.72
N PRO A 137 -2.85 -6.23 -10.93
CA PRO A 137 -3.25 -7.44 -11.64
C PRO A 137 -4.47 -8.16 -11.03
N PRO A 138 -4.53 -8.46 -9.71
CA PRO A 138 -5.72 -9.09 -9.12
C PRO A 138 -6.96 -8.18 -9.21
N LEU A 139 -6.81 -6.86 -9.03
CA LEU A 139 -7.92 -5.92 -9.11
C LEU A 139 -8.52 -5.83 -10.52
N VAL A 140 -7.67 -5.71 -11.55
CA VAL A 140 -8.10 -5.68 -12.95
C VAL A 140 -8.80 -6.99 -13.32
N TRP A 141 -8.23 -8.12 -12.88
CA TRP A 141 -8.83 -9.43 -13.14
C TRP A 141 -10.21 -9.56 -12.45
N LEU A 142 -10.32 -9.19 -11.17
CA LEU A 142 -11.56 -9.27 -10.40
C LEU A 142 -12.64 -8.34 -10.97
N LEU A 143 -12.27 -7.11 -11.37
CA LEU A 143 -13.16 -6.19 -12.05
C LEU A 143 -13.75 -6.84 -13.31
N ARG A 144 -12.92 -7.39 -14.18
CA ARG A 144 -13.37 -8.03 -15.42
C ARG A 144 -14.19 -9.29 -15.15
N HIS A 145 -13.79 -10.09 -14.17
CA HIS A 145 -14.46 -11.34 -13.81
C HIS A 145 -15.87 -11.08 -13.29
N ASP A 146 -16.02 -10.17 -12.33
CA ASP A 146 -17.31 -9.89 -11.71
C ASP A 146 -18.21 -9.11 -12.70
N ARG A 147 -17.68 -8.18 -13.53
CA ARG A 147 -18.48 -7.49 -14.58
C ARG A 147 -19.12 -8.45 -15.59
N ARG A 148 -18.43 -9.51 -15.99
CA ARG A 148 -18.96 -10.50 -16.94
C ARG A 148 -20.10 -11.34 -16.34
N LYS A 149 -20.20 -11.39 -15.01
CA LYS A 149 -21.21 -12.18 -14.29
C LYS A 149 -22.34 -11.32 -13.74
N SER A 150 -22.18 -10.00 -13.71
CA SER A 150 -23.26 -9.07 -13.40
C SER A 150 -24.27 -9.03 -14.56
N PRO A 151 -25.57 -9.12 -14.30
CA PRO A 151 -26.59 -8.79 -15.29
C PRO A 151 -26.38 -7.34 -15.76
N PRO A 152 -26.69 -7.00 -17.03
CA PRO A 152 -26.73 -5.60 -17.44
C PRO A 152 -27.71 -4.86 -16.54
N GLU A 153 -27.25 -3.76 -15.93
CA GLU A 153 -28.12 -2.83 -15.21
C GLU A 153 -29.20 -2.36 -16.19
N ARG A 154 -30.48 -2.64 -15.86
CA ARG A 154 -31.64 -2.17 -16.63
C ARG A 154 -32.04 -0.78 -16.17
#